data_AF-A0A7W0SN34-F1
#
_entry.id   AF-A0A7W0SN34-F1
#
_cell.length_a   1.000
_cell.length_b   1.000
_cell.length_c   1.000
_cell.angle_alpha   90.00
_cell.angle_beta   90.00
_cell.angle_gamma   90.00
#
_symmetry.space_group_name_H-M   'P 1'
#
loop_
_entity.id
_entity.type
_entity.pdbx_description
1 polymer ?
#
loop_
_entity_poly.entity_id
_entity_poly.type
_entity_poly.pdbx_seq_one_letter_code
_entity_poly.pdbx_strand_id
1 'polypeptide(L)'
;MSAPEDRGYELGLAGIDPAGLTTALGAAAVELAKHPGKTGLALIDLALEQTAVGLDVAKSMLGSDSDPIHMPDRADKRFEDRAWRENPVLRGVLGSYLATSRWSQRVLDSLELSEVTDRKARFALGLGLDAVAPSNVPLLNPTVLKEAIDTGGRSLARGAANLMDDLVRNGGQPSQVDTSGFELGRNLAATPGRVVHRNDLIELIAYEPQTDTVYAEPILVSPPWINKYYILDLAPDRSLIEFAVRRGFTVFAISYRNPDASMADLTLADYLRDGLLEALDRMLELTGAPRANILSLCVGGTMSAIGLAVLAARGQADRVGWATLLNAPVDFSQPGEIGVFTDEAAIARIERRIKRRGYMKAEEFAGPFNLMRGNDLLWRYVVSNWMLGK
;
A
#
# COMPACT_ATOMS: atom_id res chain seq x y z
N MET A 1 32.04 30.31 11.57
CA MET A 1 30.76 30.72 12.19
C MET A 1 29.68 30.46 11.17
N SER A 2 29.06 29.29 11.28
CA SER A 2 27.99 28.78 10.45
C SER A 2 26.69 29.50 10.79
N ALA A 3 26.07 30.14 9.80
CA ALA A 3 24.70 30.64 9.91
C ALA A 3 23.74 29.46 10.14
N PRO A 4 22.67 29.61 10.94
CA PRO A 4 21.72 28.54 11.19
C PRO A 4 20.95 28.24 9.89
N GLU A 5 20.90 26.96 9.52
CA GLU A 5 19.97 26.47 8.50
C GLU A 5 18.54 26.79 8.93
N ASP A 6 17.87 27.53 8.08
CA ASP A 6 16.48 27.95 8.22
C ASP A 6 15.57 26.71 8.12
N ARG A 7 15.27 26.09 9.27
CA ARG A 7 14.24 25.04 9.41
C ARG A 7 12.84 25.66 9.43
N GLY A 8 12.55 26.49 8.44
CA GLY A 8 11.20 26.94 8.14
C GLY A 8 10.43 25.81 7.47
N TYR A 9 9.65 25.06 8.25
CA TYR A 9 8.55 24.29 7.69
C TYR A 9 7.56 25.29 7.08
N GLU A 10 7.65 25.52 5.77
CA GLU A 10 6.58 26.16 5.00
C GLU A 10 5.36 25.23 5.02
N LEU A 11 4.54 25.36 6.07
CA LEU A 11 3.12 25.02 6.07
C LEU A 11 2.37 26.00 5.16
N GLY A 12 2.73 26.04 3.88
CA GLY A 12 1.86 26.57 2.84
C GLY A 12 0.73 25.57 2.62
N LEU A 13 -0.48 26.04 2.36
CA LEU A 13 -1.66 25.21 2.04
C LEU A 13 -1.41 24.16 0.93
N ALA A 14 -0.35 24.32 0.12
CA ALA A 14 0.15 23.34 -0.83
C ALA A 14 0.81 22.07 -0.22
N GLY A 15 1.23 22.12 1.05
CA GLY A 15 1.77 20.99 1.82
C GLY A 15 0.71 20.17 2.55
N ILE A 16 -0.51 20.71 2.71
CA ILE A 16 -1.63 20.05 3.42
C ILE A 16 -2.42 19.13 2.47
N ASP A 17 -2.27 19.29 1.16
CA ASP A 17 -3.00 18.52 0.15
C ASP A 17 -2.12 18.06 -1.03
N PRO A 18 -1.19 17.11 -0.79
CA PRO A 18 -0.22 16.68 -1.79
C PRO A 18 -0.85 16.07 -3.06
N ALA A 19 -2.10 15.60 -2.98
CA ALA A 19 -2.84 15.02 -4.11
C ALA A 19 -4.01 15.88 -4.61
N GLY A 20 -4.36 17.01 -3.97
CA GLY A 20 -5.53 17.81 -4.37
C GLY A 20 -6.88 17.20 -3.91
N LEU A 21 -6.86 16.37 -2.88
CA LEU A 21 -8.00 15.69 -2.25
C LEU A 21 -9.00 16.67 -1.64
N THR A 22 -8.51 17.65 -0.87
CA THR A 22 -9.36 18.68 -0.24
C THR A 22 -9.96 19.59 -1.30
N THR A 23 -9.19 19.88 -2.36
CA THR A 23 -9.67 20.66 -3.50
C THR A 23 -10.76 19.91 -4.27
N ALA A 24 -10.60 18.59 -4.45
CA ALA A 24 -11.60 17.75 -5.10
C ALA A 24 -12.90 17.65 -4.29
N LEU A 25 -12.82 17.50 -2.96
CA LEU A 25 -13.99 17.57 -2.09
C LEU A 25 -14.67 18.96 -2.13
N GLY A 26 -13.88 20.03 -2.17
CA GLY A 26 -14.39 21.39 -2.34
C GLY A 26 -15.13 21.57 -3.67
N ALA A 27 -14.59 21.04 -4.76
CA ALA A 27 -15.26 21.05 -6.06
C ALA A 27 -16.57 20.24 -6.05
N ALA A 28 -16.59 19.07 -5.40
CA ALA A 28 -17.81 18.29 -5.22
C ALA A 28 -18.87 19.06 -4.42
N ALA A 29 -18.47 19.75 -3.34
CA ALA A 29 -19.38 20.58 -2.54
C ALA A 29 -19.94 21.78 -3.33
N VAL A 30 -19.10 22.44 -4.13
CA VAL A 30 -19.51 23.54 -5.01
C VAL A 30 -20.48 23.03 -6.09
N GLU A 31 -20.22 21.87 -6.69
CA GLU A 31 -21.11 21.29 -7.69
C GLU A 31 -22.47 20.93 -7.08
N LEU A 32 -22.48 20.33 -5.90
CA LEU A 32 -23.72 20.04 -5.16
C LEU A 32 -24.52 21.33 -4.91
N ALA A 33 -23.86 22.41 -4.47
CA ALA A 33 -24.50 23.70 -4.19
C ALA A 33 -25.16 24.36 -5.43
N LYS A 34 -24.70 24.06 -6.65
CA LYS A 34 -25.33 24.55 -7.89
C LYS A 34 -26.69 23.89 -8.15
N HIS A 35 -26.97 22.74 -7.54
CA HIS A 35 -28.19 21.96 -7.72
C HIS A 35 -29.00 21.89 -6.40
N PRO A 36 -29.60 23.01 -5.94
CA PRO A 36 -30.26 23.07 -4.63
C PRO A 36 -31.45 22.09 -4.50
N GLY A 37 -32.17 21.82 -5.59
CA GLY A 37 -33.24 20.81 -5.60
C GLY A 37 -32.73 19.39 -5.37
N LYS A 38 -31.66 18.99 -6.08
CA LYS A 38 -31.01 17.68 -5.89
C LYS A 38 -30.44 17.55 -4.47
N THR A 39 -29.82 18.61 -3.96
CA THR A 39 -29.29 18.67 -2.60
C THR A 39 -30.38 18.50 -1.56
N GLY A 40 -31.50 19.21 -1.72
CA GLY A 40 -32.65 19.09 -0.82
C GLY A 40 -33.22 17.67 -0.78
N LEU A 41 -33.39 17.04 -1.94
CA LEU A 41 -33.82 15.64 -2.03
C LEU A 41 -32.82 14.69 -1.36
N ALA A 42 -31.53 14.86 -1.61
CA ALA A 42 -30.49 14.05 -0.96
C ALA A 42 -30.53 14.18 0.56
N LEU A 43 -30.75 15.39 1.11
CA LEU A 43 -30.87 15.59 2.56
C LEU A 43 -32.13 14.94 3.14
N ILE A 44 -33.25 14.98 2.41
CA ILE A 44 -34.48 14.27 2.79
C ILE A 44 -34.22 12.76 2.83
N ASP A 45 -33.56 12.21 1.80
CA ASP A 45 -33.20 10.79 1.76
C ASP A 45 -32.35 10.39 2.96
N LEU A 46 -31.34 11.18 3.33
CA LEU A 46 -30.54 10.94 4.54
C LEU A 46 -31.41 10.98 5.80
N ALA A 47 -32.29 11.96 5.94
CA ALA A 47 -33.17 12.06 7.10
C ALA A 47 -34.11 10.86 7.23
N LEU A 48 -34.62 10.33 6.11
CA LEU A 48 -35.44 9.12 6.07
C LEU A 48 -34.63 7.88 6.48
N GLU A 49 -33.41 7.72 5.97
CA GLU A 49 -32.51 6.62 6.33
C GLU A 49 -32.16 6.66 7.83
N GLN A 50 -31.83 7.84 8.37
CA GLN A 50 -31.55 8.02 9.80
C GLN A 50 -32.79 7.76 10.67
N THR A 51 -33.97 8.15 10.20
CA THR A 51 -35.24 7.84 10.88
C THR A 51 -35.47 6.33 10.91
N ALA A 52 -35.20 5.63 9.81
CA ALA A 52 -35.33 4.18 9.74
C ALA A 52 -34.36 3.46 10.68
N VAL A 53 -33.12 3.95 10.81
CA VAL A 53 -32.16 3.48 11.83
C VAL A 53 -32.69 3.70 13.24
N GLY A 54 -33.24 4.88 13.55
CA GLY A 54 -33.84 5.16 14.86
C GLY A 54 -35.00 4.22 15.21
N LEU A 55 -35.87 3.92 14.24
CA LEU A 55 -36.96 2.96 14.40
C LEU A 55 -36.46 1.53 14.60
N ASP A 56 -35.40 1.13 13.90
CA ASP A 56 -34.74 -0.18 14.07
C ASP A 56 -34.16 -0.34 15.49
N VAL A 57 -33.48 0.68 16.00
CA VAL A 57 -32.97 0.70 17.38
C VAL A 57 -34.12 0.58 18.39
N ALA A 58 -35.21 1.33 18.19
CA ALA A 58 -36.37 1.26 19.08
C ALA A 58 -37.00 -0.14 19.09
N LYS A 59 -37.15 -0.78 17.93
CA LYS A 59 -37.62 -2.17 17.83
C LYS A 59 -36.69 -3.15 18.54
N SER A 60 -35.37 -2.98 18.38
CA SER A 60 -34.37 -3.82 19.05
C SER A 60 -34.45 -3.67 20.57
N MET A 61 -34.59 -2.45 21.10
CA MET A 61 -34.77 -2.20 22.54
C MET A 61 -36.06 -2.81 23.10
N LEU A 62 -37.11 -2.93 22.27
CA LEU A 62 -38.37 -3.61 22.61
C LEU A 62 -38.29 -5.14 22.50
N GLY A 63 -37.10 -5.72 22.24
CA GLY A 63 -36.87 -7.16 22.18
C GLY A 63 -37.19 -7.82 20.84
N SER A 64 -37.30 -7.04 19.76
CA SER A 64 -37.44 -7.60 18.41
C SER A 64 -36.11 -8.19 17.94
N ASP A 65 -36.15 -9.45 17.50
CA ASP A 65 -34.99 -10.20 16.99
C ASP A 65 -34.80 -10.02 15.46
N SER A 66 -35.15 -8.84 14.94
CA SER A 66 -34.95 -8.54 13.52
C SER A 66 -33.50 -8.16 13.23
N ASP A 67 -33.03 -8.57 12.06
CA ASP A 67 -31.74 -8.12 11.52
C ASP A 67 -31.73 -6.57 11.41
N PRO A 68 -30.58 -5.93 11.65
CA PRO A 68 -30.44 -4.48 11.47
C PRO A 68 -30.79 -4.07 10.04
N ILE A 69 -31.48 -2.94 9.89
CA ILE A 69 -31.85 -2.40 8.56
C ILE A 69 -30.64 -2.10 7.67
N HIS A 70 -29.48 -1.90 8.29
CA HIS A 70 -28.23 -1.64 7.62
C HIS A 70 -27.15 -2.59 8.14
N MET A 71 -26.65 -3.44 7.26
CA MET A 71 -25.55 -4.34 7.56
C MET A 71 -24.27 -3.92 6.83
N PRO A 72 -23.09 -4.13 7.44
CA PRO A 72 -21.81 -3.96 6.76
C PRO A 72 -21.64 -5.03 5.67
N ASP A 73 -20.71 -4.80 4.75
CA ASP A 73 -20.28 -5.85 3.82
C ASP A 73 -19.69 -7.02 4.62
N ARG A 74 -19.94 -8.26 4.17
CA ARG A 74 -19.36 -9.47 4.78
C ARG A 74 -17.83 -9.48 4.70
N ALA A 75 -17.24 -8.78 3.75
CA ALA A 75 -15.80 -8.62 3.63
C ALA A 75 -15.23 -7.60 4.65
N ASP A 76 -16.04 -6.71 5.22
CA ASP A 76 -15.57 -5.69 6.16
C ASP A 76 -15.36 -6.27 7.57
N LYS A 77 -14.11 -6.68 7.82
CA LYS A 77 -13.67 -7.31 9.06
C LYS A 77 -13.80 -6.40 10.30
N ARG A 78 -13.94 -5.09 10.13
CA ARG A 78 -14.05 -4.13 11.25
C ARG A 78 -15.31 -4.33 12.08
N PHE A 79 -16.36 -4.90 11.48
CA PHE A 79 -17.69 -5.03 12.08
C PHE A 79 -18.11 -6.48 12.33
N GLU A 80 -17.16 -7.41 12.50
CA GLU A 80 -17.44 -8.84 12.73
C GLU A 80 -18.00 -9.17 14.11
N ASP A 81 -17.68 -8.35 15.13
CA ASP A 81 -18.14 -8.63 16.49
C ASP A 81 -19.69 -8.58 16.56
N ARG A 82 -20.28 -9.61 17.16
CA ARG A 82 -21.74 -9.74 17.29
C ARG A 82 -22.38 -8.56 18.03
N ALA A 83 -21.65 -7.86 18.89
CA ALA A 83 -22.14 -6.70 19.62
C ALA A 83 -22.61 -5.57 18.69
N TRP A 84 -22.05 -5.45 17.49
CA TRP A 84 -22.53 -4.53 16.46
C TRP A 84 -23.99 -4.81 16.02
N ARG A 85 -24.44 -6.05 16.18
CA ARG A 85 -25.82 -6.48 15.88
C ARG A 85 -26.67 -6.61 17.14
N GLU A 86 -26.12 -7.16 18.21
CA GLU A 86 -26.88 -7.53 19.41
C GLU A 86 -27.08 -6.36 20.38
N ASN A 87 -26.17 -5.38 20.42
CA ASN A 87 -26.29 -4.22 21.30
C ASN A 87 -27.07 -3.09 20.58
N PRO A 88 -28.23 -2.63 21.10
CA PRO A 88 -29.05 -1.62 20.41
C PRO A 88 -28.32 -0.29 20.16
N VAL A 89 -27.41 0.11 21.05
CA VAL A 89 -26.64 1.35 20.90
C VAL A 89 -25.61 1.20 19.78
N LEU A 90 -24.82 0.14 19.80
CA LEU A 90 -23.81 -0.12 18.76
C LEU A 90 -24.46 -0.38 17.40
N ARG A 91 -25.59 -1.07 17.37
CA ARG A 91 -26.44 -1.25 16.18
C ARG A 91 -26.85 0.10 15.59
N GLY A 92 -27.34 1.01 16.42
CA GLY A 92 -27.73 2.36 15.99
C GLY A 92 -26.56 3.18 15.44
N VAL A 93 -25.43 3.16 16.15
CA VAL A 93 -24.20 3.84 15.73
C VAL A 93 -23.71 3.31 14.39
N LEU A 94 -23.61 1.98 14.24
CA LEU A 94 -23.18 1.35 12.99
C LEU A 94 -24.18 1.63 11.86
N GLY A 95 -25.48 1.50 12.13
CA GLY A 95 -26.54 1.78 11.16
C GLY A 95 -26.47 3.22 10.65
N SER A 96 -26.30 4.19 11.55
CA SER A 96 -26.19 5.61 11.22
C SER A 96 -24.92 5.90 10.41
N TYR A 97 -23.79 5.28 10.77
CA TYR A 97 -22.55 5.37 10.00
C TYR A 97 -22.73 4.80 8.58
N LEU A 98 -23.26 3.58 8.44
CA LEU A 98 -23.46 2.93 7.14
C LEU A 98 -24.45 3.67 6.25
N ALA A 99 -25.54 4.20 6.84
CA ALA A 99 -26.50 5.06 6.15
C ALA A 99 -25.80 6.30 5.58
N THR A 100 -25.02 6.99 6.41
CA THR A 100 -24.30 8.21 6.01
C THR A 100 -23.24 7.90 4.96
N SER A 101 -22.45 6.84 5.14
CA SER A 101 -21.41 6.43 4.19
C SER A 101 -21.98 6.12 2.80
N ARG A 102 -23.05 5.33 2.73
CA ARG A 102 -23.72 5.03 1.45
C ARG A 102 -24.40 6.26 0.86
N TRP A 103 -25.02 7.09 1.69
CA TRP A 103 -25.60 8.35 1.23
C TRP A 103 -24.55 9.26 0.61
N SER A 104 -23.38 9.46 1.26
CA SER A 104 -22.32 10.31 0.73
C SER A 104 -21.78 9.79 -0.61
N GLN A 105 -21.68 8.47 -0.77
CA GLN A 105 -21.31 7.86 -2.05
C GLN A 105 -22.36 8.14 -3.14
N ARG A 106 -23.66 7.94 -2.84
CA ARG A 106 -24.75 8.25 -3.78
C ARG A 106 -24.81 9.72 -4.18
N VAL A 107 -24.55 10.62 -3.22
CA VAL A 107 -24.46 12.06 -3.50
C VAL A 107 -23.35 12.30 -4.51
N LEU A 108 -22.16 11.76 -4.26
CA LEU A 108 -21.01 11.91 -5.15
C LEU A 108 -21.27 11.32 -6.54
N ASP A 109 -21.93 10.17 -6.64
CA ASP A 109 -22.36 9.54 -7.91
C ASP A 109 -23.31 10.42 -8.73
N SER A 110 -24.05 11.31 -8.09
CA SER A 110 -25.01 12.19 -8.76
C SER A 110 -24.39 13.48 -9.33
N LEU A 111 -23.11 13.74 -9.01
CA LEU A 111 -22.40 14.95 -9.42
C LEU A 111 -21.72 14.78 -10.78
N GLU A 112 -21.81 15.80 -11.62
CA GLU A 112 -21.11 15.86 -12.90
C GLU A 112 -19.71 16.47 -12.70
N LEU A 113 -18.74 15.63 -12.31
CA LEU A 113 -17.35 16.04 -12.09
C LEU A 113 -16.45 15.52 -13.22
N SER A 114 -15.32 16.20 -13.45
CA SER A 114 -14.28 15.66 -14.35
C SER A 114 -13.71 14.37 -13.76
N GLU A 115 -13.28 13.43 -14.61
CA GLU A 115 -12.80 12.10 -14.18
C GLU A 115 -11.72 12.17 -13.08
N VAL A 116 -10.76 13.09 -13.21
CA VAL A 116 -9.69 13.30 -12.22
C VAL A 116 -10.26 13.81 -10.89
N THR A 117 -11.21 14.75 -10.94
CA THR A 117 -11.83 15.33 -9.74
C THR A 117 -12.71 14.31 -9.03
N ASP A 118 -13.53 13.56 -9.79
CA ASP A 118 -14.38 12.50 -9.27
C ASP A 118 -13.54 11.43 -8.54
N ARG A 119 -12.48 10.92 -9.19
CA ARG A 119 -11.58 9.92 -8.59
C ARG A 119 -10.96 10.41 -7.27
N LYS A 120 -10.47 11.66 -7.25
CA LYS A 120 -9.88 12.27 -6.04
C LYS A 120 -10.92 12.50 -4.95
N ALA A 121 -12.12 12.96 -5.30
CA ALA A 121 -13.20 13.20 -4.35
C ALA A 121 -13.67 11.88 -3.73
N ARG A 122 -13.79 10.80 -4.50
CA ARG A 122 -14.12 9.45 -4.02
C ARG A 122 -13.09 8.94 -3.02
N PHE A 123 -11.81 9.05 -3.39
CA PHE A 123 -10.71 8.65 -2.53
C PHE A 123 -10.69 9.45 -1.21
N ALA A 124 -10.84 10.77 -1.30
CA ALA A 124 -10.88 11.66 -0.14
C ALA A 124 -12.09 11.40 0.77
N LEU A 125 -13.27 11.14 0.18
CA LEU A 125 -14.46 10.75 0.92
C LEU A 125 -14.24 9.43 1.66
N GLY A 126 -13.66 8.43 0.99
CA GLY A 126 -13.31 7.14 1.61
C GLY A 126 -12.40 7.31 2.83
N LEU A 127 -11.30 8.08 2.70
CA LEU A 127 -10.41 8.40 3.82
C LEU A 127 -11.14 9.07 4.99
N GLY A 128 -12.03 10.02 4.70
CA GLY A 128 -12.83 10.70 5.71
C GLY A 128 -13.79 9.76 6.43
N LEU A 129 -14.51 8.91 5.68
CA LEU A 129 -15.44 7.92 6.24
C LEU A 129 -14.71 6.88 7.09
N ASP A 130 -13.56 6.39 6.63
CA ASP A 130 -12.74 5.46 7.41
C ASP A 130 -12.24 6.09 8.70
N ALA A 131 -11.83 7.36 8.68
CA ALA A 131 -11.37 8.06 9.88
C ALA A 131 -12.46 8.22 10.95
N VAL A 132 -13.73 8.35 10.55
CA VAL A 132 -14.87 8.47 11.47
C VAL A 132 -15.59 7.14 11.71
N ALA A 133 -15.07 6.03 11.19
CA ALA A 133 -15.67 4.72 11.37
C ALA A 133 -15.80 4.38 12.88
N PRO A 134 -16.97 3.90 13.34
CA PRO A 134 -17.18 3.57 14.76
C PRO A 134 -16.16 2.56 15.32
N SER A 135 -15.67 1.66 14.47
CA SER A 135 -14.63 0.68 14.81
C SER A 135 -13.27 1.31 15.12
N ASN A 136 -13.03 2.54 14.69
CA ASN A 136 -11.80 3.29 14.97
C ASN A 136 -11.91 4.18 16.22
N VAL A 137 -13.06 4.16 16.91
CA VAL A 137 -13.27 4.88 18.17
C VAL A 137 -13.17 3.88 19.33
N PRO A 138 -12.17 3.98 20.23
CA PRO A 138 -11.95 2.98 21.29
C PRO A 138 -13.18 2.72 22.17
N LEU A 139 -13.96 3.75 22.47
CA LEU A 139 -15.15 3.67 23.31
C LEU A 139 -16.37 3.06 22.61
N LEU A 140 -16.34 2.93 21.29
CA LEU A 140 -17.40 2.31 20.50
C LEU A 140 -16.99 0.93 19.97
N ASN A 141 -15.70 0.59 20.04
CA ASN A 141 -15.18 -0.67 19.55
C ASN A 141 -15.38 -1.80 20.60
N PRO A 142 -16.28 -2.77 20.36
CA PRO A 142 -16.59 -3.82 21.34
C PRO A 142 -15.39 -4.73 21.65
N THR A 143 -14.55 -5.01 20.65
CA THR A 143 -13.34 -5.82 20.82
C THR A 143 -12.34 -5.13 21.75
N VAL A 144 -12.15 -3.82 21.58
CA VAL A 144 -11.26 -3.00 22.43
C VAL A 144 -11.78 -2.93 23.85
N LEU A 145 -13.07 -2.63 24.03
CA LEU A 145 -13.68 -2.57 25.36
C LEU A 145 -13.59 -3.91 26.09
N LYS A 146 -13.88 -5.01 25.39
CA LYS A 146 -13.78 -6.35 25.95
C LYS A 146 -12.36 -6.68 26.39
N GLU A 147 -11.36 -6.47 25.53
CA GLU A 147 -9.95 -6.70 25.88
C GLU A 147 -9.49 -5.81 27.04
N ALA A 148 -9.95 -4.56 27.11
CA ALA A 148 -9.66 -3.66 28.23
C ALA A 148 -10.24 -4.20 29.55
N ILE A 149 -11.45 -4.75 29.54
CA ILE A 149 -12.06 -5.37 30.73
C ILE A 149 -11.31 -6.66 31.10
N ASP A 150 -11.10 -7.56 30.13
CA ASP A 150 -10.48 -8.87 30.32
C ASP A 150 -9.04 -8.75 30.86
N THR A 151 -8.32 -7.70 30.48
CA THR A 151 -6.94 -7.44 30.94
C THR A 151 -6.84 -6.49 32.13
N GLY A 152 -7.97 -5.99 32.66
CA GLY A 152 -7.98 -4.98 33.73
C GLY A 152 -7.30 -3.67 33.33
N GLY A 153 -7.41 -3.28 32.06
CA GLY A 153 -6.85 -2.05 31.49
C GLY A 153 -5.39 -2.16 31.03
N ARG A 154 -4.74 -3.32 31.20
CA ARG A 154 -3.34 -3.50 30.78
C ARG A 154 -3.16 -3.40 29.27
N SER A 155 -4.15 -3.83 28.46
CA SER A 155 -4.12 -3.67 27.00
C SER A 155 -4.01 -2.20 26.59
N LEU A 156 -4.82 -1.33 27.19
CA LEU A 156 -4.81 0.11 26.96
C LEU A 156 -3.48 0.75 27.40
N ALA A 157 -2.93 0.33 28.54
CA ALA A 157 -1.64 0.82 29.01
C ALA A 157 -0.49 0.45 28.05
N ARG A 158 -0.47 -0.79 27.53
CA ARG A 158 0.48 -1.20 26.48
C ARG A 158 0.27 -0.40 25.21
N GLY A 159 -0.97 -0.26 24.76
CA GLY A 159 -1.29 0.50 23.56
C GLY A 159 -0.89 1.97 23.62
N ALA A 160 -1.06 2.61 24.79
CA ALA A 160 -0.58 3.97 25.03
C ALA A 160 0.96 4.06 25.02
N ALA A 161 1.65 3.05 25.58
CA ALA A 161 3.11 2.98 25.48
C ALA A 161 3.59 2.83 24.03
N ASN A 162 2.91 1.99 23.25
CA ASN A 162 3.21 1.79 21.82
C ASN A 162 2.97 3.07 21.02
N LEU A 163 1.85 3.78 21.25
CA LEU A 163 1.58 5.09 20.65
C LEU A 163 2.69 6.10 20.97
N MET A 164 3.13 6.16 22.24
CA MET A 164 4.20 7.07 22.64
C MET A 164 5.53 6.71 21.98
N ASP A 165 5.88 5.43 21.88
CA ASP A 165 7.08 5.00 21.16
C ASP A 165 6.99 5.36 19.66
N ASP A 166 5.85 5.12 19.03
CA ASP A 166 5.59 5.47 17.62
C ASP A 166 5.65 6.99 17.38
N LEU A 167 5.14 7.81 18.30
CA LEU A 167 5.23 9.27 18.23
C LEU A 167 6.69 9.75 18.28
N VAL A 168 7.52 9.11 19.10
CA VAL A 168 8.93 9.50 19.28
C VAL A 168 9.83 8.93 18.18
N ARG A 169 9.61 7.68 17.79
CA ARG A 169 10.54 6.89 16.95
C ARG A 169 10.05 6.62 15.54
N ASN A 170 8.73 6.63 15.32
CA ASN A 170 8.11 6.29 14.03
C ASN A 170 7.32 7.47 13.42
N GLY A 171 7.60 8.70 13.86
CA GLY A 171 6.96 9.91 13.33
C GLY A 171 5.44 9.93 13.50
N GLY A 172 4.91 9.24 14.51
CA GLY A 172 3.48 9.11 14.79
C GLY A 172 2.73 8.13 13.89
N GLN A 173 3.44 7.30 13.11
CA GLN A 173 2.83 6.21 12.35
C GLN A 173 2.77 4.94 13.22
N PRO A 174 1.67 4.15 13.16
CA PRO A 174 1.60 2.92 13.93
C PRO A 174 2.62 1.91 13.40
N SER A 175 3.47 1.38 14.29
CA SER A 175 4.36 0.28 13.94
C SER A 175 3.56 -0.94 13.48
N GLN A 176 3.94 -1.50 12.34
CA GLN A 176 3.24 -2.63 11.73
C GLN A 176 3.80 -3.99 12.15
N VAL A 177 5.10 -4.03 12.42
CA VAL A 177 5.86 -5.23 12.76
C VAL A 177 6.97 -4.83 13.73
N ASP A 178 7.18 -5.64 14.77
CA ASP A 178 8.39 -5.54 15.59
C ASP A 178 9.61 -5.96 14.75
N THR A 179 10.45 -4.98 14.41
CA THR A 179 11.62 -5.21 13.57
C THR A 179 12.85 -5.63 14.36
N SER A 180 12.81 -5.58 15.71
CA SER A 180 13.98 -5.83 16.56
C SER A 180 14.53 -7.25 16.44
N GLY A 181 13.69 -8.21 16.05
CA GLY A 181 14.09 -9.59 15.82
C GLY A 181 14.67 -9.88 14.43
N PHE A 182 14.65 -8.93 13.48
CA PHE A 182 15.11 -9.19 12.11
C PHE A 182 16.51 -8.63 11.85
N GLU A 183 17.41 -9.52 11.46
CA GLU A 183 18.78 -9.24 11.05
C GLU A 183 18.98 -9.68 9.59
N LEU A 184 19.18 -8.71 8.70
CA LEU A 184 19.45 -8.94 7.28
C LEU A 184 20.70 -9.80 7.09
N GLY A 185 20.61 -10.81 6.23
CA GLY A 185 21.64 -11.81 5.97
C GLY A 185 21.75 -12.91 7.04
N ARG A 186 20.96 -12.85 8.13
CA ARG A 186 20.97 -13.89 9.17
C ARG A 186 19.64 -14.61 9.31
N ASN A 187 18.55 -13.87 9.45
CA ASN A 187 17.19 -14.44 9.56
C ASN A 187 16.17 -13.74 8.64
N LEU A 188 16.63 -12.78 7.84
CA LEU A 188 15.92 -12.14 6.74
C LEU A 188 16.89 -12.06 5.55
N ALA A 189 16.48 -12.38 4.32
CA ALA A 189 17.39 -12.49 3.18
C ALA A 189 18.55 -13.48 3.45
N ALA A 190 18.21 -14.61 4.07
CA ALA A 190 19.17 -15.53 4.66
C ALA A 190 19.52 -16.73 3.75
N THR A 191 18.99 -16.79 2.52
CA THR A 191 19.33 -17.87 1.59
C THR A 191 20.81 -17.75 1.20
N PRO A 192 21.64 -18.81 1.40
CA PRO A 192 23.05 -18.75 1.08
C PRO A 192 23.30 -18.38 -0.38
N GLY A 193 24.16 -17.39 -0.61
CA GLY A 193 24.47 -16.87 -1.93
C GLY A 193 25.63 -15.89 -1.89
N ARG A 194 26.08 -15.47 -3.07
CA ARG A 194 27.20 -14.54 -3.23
C ARG A 194 26.95 -13.57 -4.36
N VAL A 195 27.48 -12.36 -4.23
CA VAL A 195 27.51 -11.38 -5.32
C VAL A 195 28.51 -11.88 -6.37
N VAL A 196 28.04 -12.09 -7.60
CA VAL A 196 28.84 -12.58 -8.74
C VAL A 196 29.10 -11.52 -9.79
N HIS A 197 28.34 -10.43 -9.77
CA HIS A 197 28.57 -9.25 -10.61
C HIS A 197 28.10 -8.00 -9.87
N ARG A 198 28.78 -6.87 -10.11
CA ARG A 198 28.41 -5.57 -9.57
C ARG A 198 28.72 -4.49 -10.61
N ASN A 199 27.79 -3.58 -10.81
CA ASN A 199 28.01 -2.32 -11.53
C ASN A 199 27.47 -1.15 -10.69
N ASP A 200 27.36 0.04 -11.28
CA ASP A 200 26.94 1.24 -10.56
C ASP A 200 25.46 1.22 -10.12
N LEU A 201 24.65 0.32 -10.69
CA LEU A 201 23.21 0.20 -10.45
C LEU A 201 22.82 -1.05 -9.66
N ILE A 202 23.45 -2.20 -9.92
CA ILE A 202 23.03 -3.49 -9.37
C ILE A 202 24.18 -4.29 -8.78
N GLU A 203 23.82 -5.15 -7.83
CA GLU A 203 24.54 -6.38 -7.54
C GLU A 203 23.73 -7.57 -8.06
N LEU A 204 24.37 -8.50 -8.75
CA LEU A 204 23.78 -9.77 -9.13
C LEU A 204 24.20 -10.82 -8.11
N ILE A 205 23.23 -11.40 -7.42
CA ILE A 205 23.44 -12.45 -6.42
C ILE A 205 23.19 -13.80 -7.10
N ALA A 206 24.12 -14.74 -6.97
CA ALA A 206 23.91 -16.15 -7.30
C ALA A 206 23.74 -16.95 -6.01
N TYR A 207 22.66 -17.71 -5.89
CA TYR A 207 22.39 -18.53 -4.70
C TYR A 207 23.08 -19.89 -4.79
N GLU A 208 23.48 -20.43 -3.65
CA GLU A 208 24.14 -21.73 -3.56
C GLU A 208 23.13 -22.87 -3.80
N PRO A 209 23.43 -23.84 -4.68
CA PRO A 209 22.57 -25.00 -4.88
C PRO A 209 22.35 -25.80 -3.59
N GLN A 210 21.12 -26.28 -3.37
CA GLN A 210 20.76 -27.13 -2.22
C GLN A 210 20.32 -28.54 -2.66
N THR A 211 20.71 -28.94 -3.87
CA THR A 211 20.43 -30.25 -4.50
C THR A 211 21.66 -30.75 -5.24
N ASP A 212 21.77 -32.07 -5.42
CA ASP A 212 22.92 -32.67 -6.13
C ASP A 212 22.94 -32.33 -7.63
N THR A 213 21.76 -32.12 -8.22
CA THR A 213 21.57 -31.73 -9.62
C THR A 213 20.60 -30.56 -9.70
N VAL A 214 20.73 -29.77 -10.78
CA VAL A 214 19.89 -28.60 -11.05
C VAL A 214 19.37 -28.63 -12.48
N TYR A 215 18.27 -27.90 -12.74
CA TYR A 215 17.78 -27.66 -14.08
C TYR A 215 18.79 -26.85 -14.91
N ALA A 216 18.89 -27.16 -16.20
CA ALA A 216 19.85 -26.53 -17.11
C ALA A 216 19.58 -25.03 -17.34
N GLU A 217 18.31 -24.61 -17.31
CA GLU A 217 17.91 -23.22 -17.53
C GLU A 217 17.75 -22.50 -16.18
N PRO A 218 18.60 -21.50 -15.86
CA PRO A 218 18.55 -20.78 -14.58
C PRO A 218 17.36 -19.81 -14.52
N ILE A 219 17.04 -19.33 -13.31
CA ILE A 219 16.05 -18.28 -13.07
C ILE A 219 16.75 -16.98 -12.70
N LEU A 220 16.45 -15.89 -13.42
CA LEU A 220 16.74 -14.52 -13.02
C LEU A 220 15.54 -13.91 -12.31
N VAL A 221 15.75 -13.53 -11.06
CA VAL A 221 14.78 -12.80 -10.27
C VAL A 221 14.94 -11.29 -10.51
N SER A 222 13.89 -10.67 -11.06
CA SER A 222 13.76 -9.22 -11.31
C SER A 222 12.79 -8.60 -10.30
N PRO A 223 13.27 -8.11 -9.14
CA PRO A 223 12.43 -7.54 -8.10
C PRO A 223 12.03 -6.09 -8.41
N PRO A 224 11.09 -5.51 -7.65
CA PRO A 224 10.92 -4.07 -7.65
C PRO A 224 12.16 -3.36 -7.08
N TRP A 225 12.42 -2.12 -7.51
CA TRP A 225 13.39 -1.21 -6.88
C TRP A 225 12.73 -0.13 -5.99
N ILE A 226 11.40 -0.22 -5.83
CA ILE A 226 10.65 0.58 -4.85
C ILE A 226 10.93 0.07 -3.42
N ASN A 227 10.84 -1.25 -3.26
CA ASN A 227 11.22 -1.98 -2.05
C ASN A 227 12.46 -2.81 -2.35
N LYS A 228 13.09 -3.38 -1.32
CA LYS A 228 14.30 -4.21 -1.50
C LYS A 228 13.96 -5.61 -2.02
N TYR A 229 14.92 -6.24 -2.70
CA TYR A 229 14.76 -7.54 -3.36
C TYR A 229 14.29 -8.67 -2.43
N TYR A 230 14.62 -8.60 -1.14
CA TYR A 230 14.34 -9.64 -0.14
C TYR A 230 12.85 -9.82 0.17
N ILE A 231 11.94 -9.06 -0.45
CA ILE A 231 10.51 -9.44 -0.46
C ILE A 231 10.28 -10.83 -1.08
N LEU A 232 11.19 -11.28 -1.96
CA LEU A 232 11.20 -12.63 -2.52
C LEU A 232 12.10 -13.62 -1.73
N ASP A 233 12.84 -13.11 -0.74
CA ASP A 233 13.73 -13.87 0.14
C ASP A 233 13.61 -13.38 1.58
N LEU A 234 12.43 -13.60 2.19
CA LEU A 234 12.15 -13.11 3.54
C LEU A 234 12.88 -13.97 4.60
N ALA A 235 12.14 -14.69 5.43
CA ALA A 235 12.70 -15.58 6.45
C ALA A 235 12.85 -17.00 5.88
N PRO A 236 13.67 -17.87 6.50
CA PRO A 236 13.68 -19.30 6.21
C PRO A 236 12.26 -19.89 6.19
N ASP A 237 12.00 -20.77 5.22
CA ASP A 237 10.68 -21.35 4.94
C ASP A 237 9.58 -20.34 4.53
N ARG A 238 9.95 -19.06 4.36
CA ARG A 238 9.10 -17.97 3.83
C ARG A 238 9.79 -17.25 2.66
N SER A 239 10.70 -17.93 1.98
CA SER A 239 11.47 -17.41 0.85
C SER A 239 11.09 -18.15 -0.43
N LEU A 240 10.69 -17.38 -1.46
CA LEU A 240 10.42 -17.94 -2.79
C LEU A 240 11.74 -18.33 -3.49
N ILE A 241 12.80 -17.56 -3.24
CA ILE A 241 14.14 -17.87 -3.74
C ILE A 241 14.65 -19.17 -3.13
N GLU A 242 14.59 -19.31 -1.80
CA GLU A 242 14.98 -20.55 -1.11
C GLU A 242 14.18 -21.74 -1.63
N PHE A 243 12.87 -21.56 -1.78
CA PHE A 243 12.02 -22.60 -2.34
C PHE A 243 12.47 -23.03 -3.74
N ALA A 244 12.76 -22.08 -4.64
CA ALA A 244 13.21 -22.40 -6.00
C ALA A 244 14.56 -23.12 -6.01
N VAL A 245 15.52 -22.67 -5.18
CA VAL A 245 16.82 -23.32 -4.99
C VAL A 245 16.66 -24.77 -4.50
N ARG A 246 15.83 -24.99 -3.47
CA ARG A 246 15.52 -26.34 -2.92
C ARG A 246 14.79 -27.24 -3.93
N ARG A 247 14.15 -26.66 -4.95
CA ARG A 247 13.52 -27.40 -6.06
C ARG A 247 14.46 -27.71 -7.22
N GLY A 248 15.74 -27.36 -7.09
CA GLY A 248 16.76 -27.68 -8.10
C GLY A 248 16.88 -26.63 -9.19
N PHE A 249 16.39 -25.40 -9.00
CA PHE A 249 16.72 -24.31 -9.92
C PHE A 249 18.02 -23.63 -9.51
N THR A 250 18.85 -23.32 -10.50
CA THR A 250 19.91 -22.31 -10.32
C THR A 250 19.26 -20.94 -10.33
N VAL A 251 19.37 -20.18 -9.23
CA VAL A 251 18.68 -18.90 -9.06
C VAL A 251 19.67 -17.76 -8.93
N PHE A 252 19.40 -16.67 -9.66
CA PHE A 252 20.07 -15.39 -9.55
C PHE A 252 19.05 -14.32 -9.17
N ALA A 253 19.46 -13.29 -8.42
CA ALA A 253 18.60 -12.14 -8.13
C ALA A 253 19.33 -10.82 -8.31
N ILE A 254 18.62 -9.84 -8.87
CA ILE A 254 19.08 -8.47 -8.99
C ILE A 254 18.84 -7.76 -7.65
N SER A 255 19.89 -7.20 -7.05
CA SER A 255 19.80 -6.30 -5.90
C SER A 255 20.13 -4.89 -6.37
N TYR A 256 19.11 -4.03 -6.49
CA TYR A 256 19.28 -2.65 -6.92
C TYR A 256 19.92 -1.80 -5.82
N ARG A 257 20.84 -0.91 -6.20
CA ARG A 257 21.41 0.11 -5.33
C ARG A 257 20.34 1.13 -4.95
N ASN A 258 20.30 1.51 -3.67
CA ASN A 258 19.46 2.62 -3.21
C ASN A 258 19.94 3.95 -3.84
N PRO A 259 19.05 4.75 -4.43
CA PRO A 259 19.45 5.96 -5.12
C PRO A 259 19.97 7.04 -4.18
N ASP A 260 20.99 7.74 -4.62
CA ASP A 260 21.51 8.97 -4.02
C ASP A 260 21.67 10.06 -5.09
N ALA A 261 22.22 11.22 -4.71
CA ALA A 261 22.37 12.35 -5.62
C ALA A 261 23.28 12.05 -6.83
N SER A 262 24.18 11.08 -6.76
CA SER A 262 25.03 10.67 -7.89
C SER A 262 24.27 9.92 -8.98
N MET A 263 23.03 9.51 -8.70
CA MET A 263 22.19 8.72 -9.61
C MET A 263 21.08 9.57 -10.25
N ALA A 264 21.18 10.90 -10.16
CA ALA A 264 20.12 11.82 -10.56
C ALA A 264 19.77 11.79 -12.06
N ASP A 265 20.74 11.45 -12.90
CA ASP A 265 20.59 11.41 -14.35
C ASP A 265 20.16 10.02 -14.87
N LEU A 266 19.97 9.04 -13.98
CA LEU A 266 19.52 7.71 -14.38
C LEU A 266 18.09 7.76 -14.92
N THR A 267 17.91 7.07 -16.05
CA THR A 267 16.64 6.93 -16.74
C THR A 267 16.13 5.50 -16.66
N LEU A 268 14.87 5.28 -17.06
CA LEU A 268 14.31 3.93 -17.18
C LEU A 268 15.13 3.04 -18.15
N ALA A 269 15.74 3.64 -19.17
CA ALA A 269 16.58 2.92 -20.13
C ALA A 269 17.88 2.41 -19.48
N ASP A 270 18.44 3.14 -18.52
CA ASP A 270 19.62 2.69 -17.77
C ASP A 270 19.27 1.52 -16.84
N TYR A 271 18.08 1.54 -16.21
CA TYR A 271 17.58 0.41 -15.43
C TYR A 271 17.34 -0.85 -16.27
N LEU A 272 16.95 -0.69 -17.53
CA LEU A 272 16.82 -1.80 -18.46
C LEU A 272 18.19 -2.34 -18.88
N ARG A 273 19.08 -1.45 -19.34
CA ARG A 273 20.40 -1.80 -19.89
C ARG A 273 21.33 -2.35 -18.81
N ASP A 274 21.61 -1.56 -17.79
CA ASP A 274 22.60 -1.87 -16.74
C ASP A 274 21.98 -2.68 -15.59
N GLY A 275 20.66 -2.85 -15.59
CA GLY A 275 19.95 -3.71 -14.64
C GLY A 275 19.59 -5.05 -15.27
N LEU A 276 18.39 -5.15 -15.85
CA LEU A 276 17.81 -6.42 -16.29
C LEU A 276 18.62 -7.13 -17.38
N LEU A 277 19.04 -6.40 -18.43
CA LEU A 277 19.74 -7.00 -19.56
C LEU A 277 21.18 -7.39 -19.20
N GLU A 278 21.92 -6.54 -18.48
CA GLU A 278 23.25 -6.88 -17.97
C GLU A 278 23.19 -8.10 -17.04
N ALA A 279 22.21 -8.17 -16.13
CA ALA A 279 22.04 -9.33 -15.25
C ALA A 279 21.76 -10.63 -16.02
N LEU A 280 20.93 -10.56 -17.07
CA LEU A 280 20.65 -11.69 -17.96
C LEU A 280 21.91 -12.14 -18.71
N ASP A 281 22.68 -11.20 -19.25
CA ASP A 281 23.93 -11.45 -19.96
C ASP A 281 24.94 -12.16 -19.04
N ARG A 282 25.16 -11.63 -17.83
CA ARG A 282 26.10 -12.19 -16.86
C ARG A 282 25.69 -13.56 -16.33
N MET A 283 24.39 -13.77 -16.09
CA MET A 283 23.89 -15.07 -15.68
C MET A 283 24.12 -16.13 -16.77
N LEU A 284 23.83 -15.82 -18.04
CA LEU A 284 24.04 -16.76 -19.15
C LEU A 284 25.53 -17.03 -19.39
N GLU A 285 26.38 -16.02 -19.29
CA GLU A 285 27.84 -16.17 -19.36
C GLU A 285 28.37 -17.10 -18.26
N LEU A 286 27.96 -16.87 -17.00
CA LEU A 286 28.43 -17.64 -15.85
C LEU A 286 27.94 -19.09 -15.85
N THR A 287 26.74 -19.34 -16.37
CA THR A 287 26.13 -20.67 -16.38
C THR A 287 26.42 -21.47 -17.65
N GLY A 288 26.76 -20.80 -18.75
CA GLY A 288 26.82 -21.41 -20.08
C GLY A 288 25.47 -21.92 -20.59
N ALA A 289 24.36 -21.57 -19.92
CA ALA A 289 23.04 -22.01 -20.30
C ALA A 289 22.62 -21.39 -21.64
N PRO A 290 21.90 -22.13 -22.51
CA PRO A 290 21.49 -21.59 -23.82
C PRO A 290 20.44 -20.47 -23.69
N ARG A 291 19.69 -20.48 -22.59
CA ARG A 291 18.66 -19.50 -22.25
C ARG A 291 18.36 -19.55 -20.76
N ALA A 292 17.64 -18.54 -20.29
CA ALA A 292 17.24 -18.44 -18.90
C ALA A 292 15.74 -18.17 -18.77
N ASN A 293 15.28 -18.21 -17.54
CA ASN A 293 13.90 -17.94 -17.18
C ASN A 293 13.83 -16.70 -16.30
N ILE A 294 12.75 -15.93 -16.40
CA ILE A 294 12.58 -14.68 -15.65
C ILE A 294 11.43 -14.84 -14.66
N LEU A 295 11.70 -14.56 -13.39
CA LEU A 295 10.68 -14.43 -12.34
C LEU A 295 10.71 -12.99 -11.85
N SER A 296 9.60 -12.27 -11.91
CA SER A 296 9.59 -10.85 -11.57
C SER A 296 8.41 -10.45 -10.71
N LEU A 297 8.56 -9.31 -10.02
CA LEU A 297 7.56 -8.79 -9.10
C LEU A 297 7.36 -7.29 -9.31
N CYS A 298 6.11 -6.84 -9.35
CA CYS A 298 5.74 -5.42 -9.39
C CYS A 298 6.46 -4.66 -10.53
N VAL A 299 7.13 -3.54 -10.26
CA VAL A 299 7.84 -2.76 -11.30
C VAL A 299 8.98 -3.55 -11.97
N GLY A 300 9.55 -4.54 -11.28
CA GLY A 300 10.49 -5.49 -11.88
C GLY A 300 9.85 -6.32 -13.00
N GLY A 301 8.54 -6.58 -12.91
CA GLY A 301 7.79 -7.24 -13.98
C GLY A 301 7.40 -6.33 -15.13
N THR A 302 7.08 -5.06 -14.87
CA THR A 302 6.95 -4.05 -15.93
C THR A 302 8.27 -3.93 -16.71
N MET A 303 9.41 -3.90 -16.00
CA MET A 303 10.74 -3.89 -16.61
C MET A 303 11.03 -5.16 -17.41
N SER A 304 10.66 -6.34 -16.89
CA SER A 304 10.76 -7.60 -17.63
C SER A 304 9.94 -7.60 -18.92
N ALA A 305 8.71 -7.07 -18.91
CA ALA A 305 7.88 -6.98 -20.11
C ALA A 305 8.53 -6.08 -21.18
N ILE A 306 9.08 -4.92 -20.77
CA ILE A 306 9.85 -4.04 -21.67
C ILE A 306 11.09 -4.76 -22.21
N GLY A 307 11.85 -5.44 -21.35
CA GLY A 307 13.05 -6.18 -21.75
C GLY A 307 12.77 -7.31 -22.74
N LEU A 308 11.70 -8.07 -22.54
CA LEU A 308 11.26 -9.10 -23.49
C LEU A 308 10.93 -8.51 -24.85
N ALA A 309 10.24 -7.37 -24.91
CA ALA A 309 9.95 -6.67 -26.16
C ALA A 309 11.23 -6.21 -26.86
N VAL A 310 12.20 -5.67 -26.11
CA VAL A 310 13.51 -5.24 -26.64
C VAL A 310 14.32 -6.44 -27.17
N LEU A 311 14.34 -7.57 -26.46
CA LEU A 311 14.99 -8.79 -26.92
C LEU A 311 14.35 -9.31 -28.21
N ALA A 312 13.02 -9.34 -28.29
CA ALA A 312 12.31 -9.74 -29.49
C ALA A 312 12.63 -8.84 -30.69
N ALA A 313 12.63 -7.52 -30.50
CA ALA A 313 13.00 -6.56 -31.54
C ALA A 313 14.45 -6.73 -32.04
N ARG A 314 15.34 -7.25 -31.19
CA ARG A 314 16.74 -7.56 -31.54
C ARG A 314 16.95 -8.97 -32.12
N GLY A 315 15.88 -9.76 -32.25
CA GLY A 315 15.99 -11.16 -32.69
C GLY A 315 16.63 -12.07 -31.63
N GLN A 316 16.52 -11.72 -30.35
CA GLN A 316 17.14 -12.39 -29.20
C GLN A 316 16.09 -12.94 -28.21
N ALA A 317 14.86 -13.17 -28.67
CA ALA A 317 13.78 -13.67 -27.80
C ALA A 317 14.05 -15.09 -27.28
N ASP A 318 14.82 -15.90 -28.02
CA ASP A 318 15.19 -17.27 -27.69
C ASP A 318 16.08 -17.38 -26.44
N ARG A 319 16.70 -16.28 -26.02
CA ARG A 319 17.46 -16.16 -24.77
C ARG A 319 16.61 -16.34 -23.51
N VAL A 320 15.29 -16.22 -23.62
CA VAL A 320 14.36 -16.42 -22.50
C VAL A 320 13.41 -17.58 -22.79
N GLY A 321 13.43 -18.60 -21.93
CA GLY A 321 12.53 -19.77 -22.04
C GLY A 321 11.11 -19.42 -21.62
N TRP A 322 10.93 -19.02 -20.36
CA TRP A 322 9.67 -18.51 -19.83
C TRP A 322 9.89 -17.26 -18.97
N ALA A 323 8.81 -16.46 -18.85
CA ALA A 323 8.76 -15.31 -17.96
C ALA A 323 7.48 -15.36 -17.11
N THR A 324 7.62 -15.20 -15.80
CA THR A 324 6.52 -15.13 -14.83
C THR A 324 6.49 -13.73 -14.22
N LEU A 325 5.40 -13.00 -14.43
CA LEU A 325 5.19 -11.62 -13.96
C LEU A 325 4.22 -11.62 -12.76
N LEU A 326 4.74 -11.48 -11.54
CA LEU A 326 3.91 -11.46 -10.32
C LEU A 326 3.47 -10.04 -9.99
N ASN A 327 2.15 -9.82 -9.87
CA ASN A 327 1.56 -8.55 -9.46
C ASN A 327 2.17 -7.33 -10.19
N ALA A 328 2.37 -7.46 -11.50
CA ALA A 328 3.11 -6.50 -12.32
C ALA A 328 2.18 -5.92 -13.39
N PRO A 329 1.81 -4.63 -13.30
CA PRO A 329 1.02 -3.98 -14.34
C PRO A 329 1.84 -3.85 -15.62
N VAL A 330 1.21 -4.20 -16.74
CA VAL A 330 1.71 -3.97 -18.11
C VAL A 330 0.82 -3.00 -18.88
N ASP A 331 -0.46 -2.91 -18.51
CA ASP A 331 -1.40 -1.89 -18.95
C ASP A 331 -1.64 -0.91 -17.79
N PHE A 332 -1.33 0.36 -18.02
CA PHE A 332 -1.48 1.46 -17.05
C PHE A 332 -2.70 2.33 -17.35
N SER A 333 -3.57 1.95 -18.30
CA SER A 333 -4.80 2.69 -18.62
C SER A 333 -5.77 2.78 -17.45
N GLN A 334 -5.76 1.76 -16.57
CA GLN A 334 -6.53 1.72 -15.33
C GLN A 334 -5.59 1.48 -14.13
N PRO A 335 -4.91 2.53 -13.64
CA PRO A 335 -3.88 2.38 -12.62
C PRO A 335 -4.45 2.02 -11.23
N GLY A 336 -5.78 1.99 -11.07
CA GLY A 336 -6.43 1.84 -9.78
C GLY A 336 -6.28 3.10 -8.93
N GLU A 337 -6.23 2.94 -7.60
CA GLU A 337 -6.18 4.06 -6.65
C GLU A 337 -4.91 4.92 -6.78
N ILE A 338 -3.80 4.36 -7.26
CA ILE A 338 -2.57 5.15 -7.48
C ILE A 338 -2.80 6.26 -8.50
N GLY A 339 -3.80 6.09 -9.38
CA GLY A 339 -4.26 7.09 -10.33
C GLY A 339 -4.73 8.41 -9.70
N VAL A 340 -4.99 8.44 -8.39
CA VAL A 340 -5.28 9.67 -7.61
C VAL A 340 -4.04 10.55 -7.49
N PHE A 341 -2.85 9.96 -7.53
CA PHE A 341 -1.56 10.61 -7.29
C PHE A 341 -0.73 10.83 -8.56
N THR A 342 -1.27 10.48 -9.73
CA THR A 342 -0.53 10.50 -11.01
C THR A 342 -1.13 11.46 -12.05
N ASP A 343 -1.93 12.44 -11.63
CA ASP A 343 -2.34 13.52 -12.53
C ASP A 343 -1.18 14.49 -12.82
N GLU A 344 -1.28 15.23 -13.92
CA GLU A 344 -0.23 16.16 -14.39
C GLU A 344 0.25 17.13 -13.29
N ALA A 345 -0.66 17.64 -12.45
CA ALA A 345 -0.25 18.54 -11.38
C ALA A 345 0.50 17.81 -10.26
N ALA A 346 0.13 16.56 -9.95
CA ALA A 346 0.89 15.71 -9.04
C ALA A 346 2.27 15.34 -9.59
N ILE A 347 2.35 14.92 -10.85
CA ILE A 347 3.63 14.59 -11.52
C ILE A 347 4.54 15.82 -11.57
N ALA A 348 4.06 16.99 -11.99
CA ALA A 348 4.85 18.22 -12.00
C ALA A 348 5.37 18.62 -10.61
N ARG A 349 4.63 18.30 -9.53
CA ARG A 349 5.13 18.50 -8.15
C ARG A 349 6.27 17.54 -7.82
N ILE A 350 6.13 16.26 -8.20
CA ILE A 350 7.17 15.25 -8.01
C ILE A 350 8.44 15.64 -8.77
N GLU A 351 8.32 16.00 -10.05
CA GLU A 351 9.45 16.40 -10.89
C GLU A 351 10.19 17.62 -10.33
N ARG A 352 9.47 18.66 -9.89
CA ARG A 352 10.08 19.82 -9.24
C ARG A 352 10.88 19.45 -8.00
N ARG A 353 10.42 18.45 -7.24
CA ARG A 353 11.10 17.98 -6.04
C ARG A 353 12.35 17.16 -6.39
N ILE A 354 12.22 16.21 -7.32
CA ILE A 354 13.34 15.40 -7.83
C ILE A 354 14.41 16.33 -8.41
N LYS A 355 14.04 17.33 -9.22
CA LYS A 355 14.99 18.28 -9.82
C LYS A 355 15.81 19.09 -8.80
N ARG A 356 15.27 19.35 -7.60
CA ARG A 356 15.99 20.07 -6.54
C ARG A 356 17.03 19.20 -5.82
N ARG A 357 16.77 17.90 -5.71
CA ARG A 357 17.54 16.98 -4.86
C ARG A 357 18.36 15.95 -5.64
N GLY A 358 17.99 15.69 -6.88
CA GLY A 358 18.50 14.60 -7.71
C GLY A 358 17.84 13.24 -7.45
N TYR A 359 17.14 13.05 -6.33
CA TYR A 359 16.48 11.79 -5.99
C TYR A 359 15.28 12.02 -5.07
N MET A 360 14.42 11.00 -4.92
CA MET A 360 13.32 10.99 -3.96
C MET A 360 13.68 10.10 -2.77
N LYS A 361 13.36 10.57 -1.56
CA LYS A 361 13.50 9.77 -0.33
C LYS A 361 12.46 8.66 -0.25
N ALA A 362 12.79 7.57 0.43
CA ALA A 362 11.89 6.44 0.63
C ALA A 362 10.58 6.86 1.33
N GLU A 363 10.65 7.75 2.33
CA GLU A 363 9.46 8.19 3.09
C GLU A 363 8.50 9.00 2.21
N GLU A 364 9.04 9.78 1.28
CA GLU A 364 8.25 10.58 0.34
C GLU A 364 7.54 9.70 -0.71
N PHE A 365 8.16 8.56 -1.05
CA PHE A 365 7.56 7.57 -1.95
C PHE A 365 6.52 6.71 -1.22
N ALA A 366 6.74 6.36 0.05
CA ALA A 366 5.86 5.49 0.83
C ALA A 366 4.51 6.12 1.22
N GLY A 367 4.46 7.44 1.41
CA GLY A 367 3.27 8.17 1.87
C GLY A 367 1.99 7.86 1.07
N PRO A 368 1.98 8.05 -0.27
CA PRO A 368 0.83 7.70 -1.10
C PRO A 368 0.42 6.21 -1.00
N PHE A 369 1.36 5.28 -0.91
CA PHE A 369 1.05 3.84 -0.79
C PHE A 369 0.39 3.50 0.54
N ASN A 370 0.80 4.14 1.63
CA ASN A 370 0.17 3.96 2.94
C ASN A 370 -1.27 4.51 2.95
N LEU A 371 -1.52 5.63 2.27
CA LEU A 371 -2.86 6.22 2.14
C LEU A 371 -3.81 5.34 1.32
N MET A 372 -3.34 4.75 0.22
CA MET A 372 -4.16 3.87 -0.62
C MET A 372 -4.72 2.66 0.14
N ARG A 373 -3.95 2.13 1.10
CA ARG A 373 -4.41 1.03 1.95
C ARG A 373 -4.71 1.49 3.37
N GLY A 374 -5.35 2.65 3.54
CA GLY A 374 -5.60 3.24 4.85
C GLY A 374 -6.27 2.28 5.85
N ASN A 375 -7.26 1.50 5.43
CA ASN A 375 -7.90 0.51 6.30
C ASN A 375 -6.96 -0.63 6.74
N ASP A 376 -6.23 -1.23 5.81
CA ASP A 376 -5.39 -2.41 6.07
C ASP A 376 -4.02 -2.08 6.66
N LEU A 377 -3.45 -0.92 6.31
CA LEU A 377 -2.09 -0.51 6.65
C LEU A 377 -2.00 0.62 7.69
N LEU A 378 -3.10 1.32 7.99
CA LEU A 378 -3.13 2.32 9.07
C LEU A 378 -4.13 1.91 10.15
N TRP A 379 -5.42 1.89 9.85
CA TRP A 379 -6.47 1.70 10.87
C TRP A 379 -6.41 0.35 11.57
N ARG A 380 -6.08 -0.73 10.84
CA ARG A 380 -5.85 -2.04 11.46
C ARG A 380 -4.78 -2.01 12.55
N TYR A 381 -3.67 -1.30 12.31
CA TYR A 381 -2.58 -1.21 13.28
C TYR A 381 -2.86 -0.17 14.36
N VAL A 382 -3.60 0.89 14.06
CA VAL A 382 -4.14 1.77 15.11
C VAL A 382 -4.97 0.96 16.11
N VAL A 383 -5.88 0.12 15.63
CA VAL A 383 -6.70 -0.73 16.52
C VAL A 383 -5.85 -1.80 17.21
N SER A 384 -5.05 -2.56 16.48
CA SER A 384 -4.24 -3.65 17.08
C SER A 384 -3.15 -3.14 18.03
N ASN A 385 -2.30 -2.26 17.53
CA ASN A 385 -1.11 -1.81 18.24
C ASN A 385 -1.48 -0.78 19.32
N TRP A 386 -2.26 0.26 18.99
CA TRP A 386 -2.52 1.36 19.94
C TRP A 386 -3.75 1.14 20.83
N MET A 387 -4.78 0.44 20.38
CA MET A 387 -5.99 0.20 21.20
C MET A 387 -5.95 -1.13 21.94
N LEU A 388 -5.53 -2.22 21.28
CA LEU A 388 -5.44 -3.55 21.91
C LEU A 388 -4.09 -3.81 22.57
N GLY A 389 -3.05 -3.02 22.24
CA GLY A 389 -1.70 -3.20 22.79
C GLY A 389 -1.08 -4.54 22.36
N LYS A 390 -1.27 -4.92 21.09
CA LYS A 390 -0.86 -6.20 20.48
C LYS A 390 0.14 -6.01 19.36
#